data_AF-A0A6N6KQL5-F1
#
_entry.id   AF-A0A6N6KQL5-F1
#
_cell.length_a   1.000
_cell.length_b   1.000
_cell.length_c   1.000
_cell.angle_alpha   90.00
_cell.angle_beta   90.00
_cell.angle_gamma   90.00
#
_symmetry.space_group_name_H-M   'P 1'
#
loop_
_entity.id
_entity.type
_entity.pdbx_description
1 polymer ?
#
loop_
_entity_poly.entity_id
_entity_poly.type
_entity_poly.pdbx_seq_one_letter_code
_entity_poly.pdbx_strand_id
1 'polypeptide(L)'
;MVEREPSFDRGHKLLTKEIREKLLPLYGGEAQGLAVEAQVKFFTPDSNWIWYASEFDGENIFFGLVSGHEVELGCFSLSEIQEVRGPRGLPIERDLHFKATTLQELQEQHRRDG
;
A
#
# COMPACT_ATOMS: atom_id res chain seq x y z
N MET A 1 -16.62 -23.15 26.03
CA MET A 1 -15.18 -22.92 25.83
C MET A 1 -15.07 -22.19 24.50
N VAL A 2 -14.90 -20.87 24.51
CA VAL A 2 -14.70 -20.11 23.26
C VAL A 2 -13.24 -20.28 22.92
N GLU A 3 -12.94 -21.07 21.90
CA GLU A 3 -11.61 -21.13 21.32
C GLU A 3 -11.30 -19.71 20.83
N ARG A 4 -10.37 -19.02 21.51
CA ARG A 4 -9.90 -17.72 21.03
C ARG A 4 -9.14 -18.00 19.73
N GLU A 5 -9.70 -17.57 18.61
CA GLU A 5 -8.99 -17.59 17.35
C GLU A 5 -7.63 -16.89 17.52
N PRO A 6 -6.54 -17.44 16.97
CA PRO A 6 -5.23 -16.79 17.06
C PRO A 6 -5.32 -15.39 16.46
N SER A 7 -4.98 -14.38 17.26
CA SER A 7 -4.86 -13.00 16.80
C SER A 7 -3.60 -12.88 15.95
N PHE A 8 -3.76 -12.85 14.63
CA PHE A 8 -2.68 -12.54 13.69
C PHE A 8 -2.48 -11.03 13.67
N ASP A 9 -1.76 -10.51 14.67
CA ASP A 9 -1.31 -9.11 14.66
C ASP A 9 0.01 -8.98 13.91
N ARG A 10 0.26 -7.81 13.31
CA ARG A 10 1.47 -7.57 12.51
C ARG A 10 2.62 -7.20 13.41
N GLY A 11 3.79 -7.81 13.20
CA GLY A 11 5.01 -7.49 13.95
C GLY A 11 5.63 -6.12 13.63
N HIS A 12 5.05 -5.34 12.71
CA HIS A 12 5.59 -4.07 12.23
C HIS A 12 4.52 -3.01 11.97
N LYS A 13 4.95 -1.75 12.03
CA LYS A 13 4.13 -0.61 11.60
C LYS A 13 4.07 -0.55 10.07
N LEU A 14 2.86 -0.32 9.54
CA LEU A 14 2.64 -0.03 8.13
C LEU A 14 3.32 1.28 7.74
N LEU A 15 3.02 2.38 8.43
CA LEU A 15 3.65 3.68 8.17
C LEU A 15 4.64 4.03 9.29
N THR A 16 5.93 4.07 8.95
CA THR A 16 6.98 4.58 9.85
C THR A 16 7.17 6.08 9.63
N LYS A 17 7.83 6.75 10.59
CA LYS A 17 8.20 8.16 10.43
C LYS A 17 9.06 8.38 9.18
N GLU A 18 10.04 7.50 8.94
CA GLU A 18 10.93 7.59 7.78
C GLU A 18 10.16 7.50 6.45
N ILE A 19 9.21 6.58 6.32
CA ILE A 19 8.40 6.47 5.10
C ILE A 19 7.51 7.70 4.94
N ARG A 20 6.89 8.16 6.03
CA ARG A 20 6.06 9.36 6.03
C ARG A 20 6.83 10.60 5.54
N GLU A 21 8.11 10.73 5.88
CA GLU A 21 8.97 11.84 5.45
C GLU A 21 9.37 11.76 3.96
N LYS A 22 9.26 10.58 3.33
CA LYS A 22 9.55 10.38 1.89
C LYS A 22 8.34 10.60 1.00
N LEU A 23 7.13 10.45 1.53
CA LEU A 23 5.89 10.64 0.77
C LEU A 23 5.68 12.12 0.46
N LEU A 24 5.21 12.41 -0.76
CA LEU A 24 4.78 13.75 -1.12
C LEU A 24 3.47 14.09 -0.39
N PRO A 25 3.18 15.39 -0.15
CA PRO A 25 1.83 15.78 0.21
C PRO A 25 0.85 15.40 -0.93
N LEU A 26 -0.43 15.19 -0.61
CA LEU A 26 -1.45 14.99 -1.64
C LEU A 26 -1.40 16.11 -2.69
N TYR A 27 -1.56 15.74 -3.96
CA TYR A 27 -1.41 16.57 -5.16
C TYR A 27 0.01 17.08 -5.41
N GLY A 28 1.00 16.70 -4.60
CA GLY A 28 2.39 17.12 -4.75
C GLY A 28 3.08 16.53 -5.99
N GLY A 29 2.53 15.47 -6.57
CA GLY A 29 3.06 14.78 -7.74
C GLY A 29 2.37 15.12 -9.06
N GLU A 30 1.41 16.04 -9.10
CA GLU A 30 0.59 16.31 -10.30
C GLU A 30 1.44 16.69 -11.53
N ALA A 31 2.50 17.46 -11.35
CA ALA A 31 3.37 17.88 -12.46
C ALA A 31 4.19 16.72 -13.05
N GLN A 32 4.47 15.69 -12.27
CA GLN A 32 5.24 14.51 -12.66
C GLN A 32 4.32 13.35 -13.11
N GLY A 33 3.06 13.33 -12.66
CA GLY A 33 2.08 12.31 -13.00
C GLY A 33 2.58 10.90 -12.69
N LEU A 34 2.60 10.02 -13.70
CA LEU A 34 3.06 8.64 -13.53
C LEU A 34 4.57 8.49 -13.24
N ALA A 35 5.37 9.54 -13.42
CA ALA A 35 6.80 9.52 -13.10
C ALA A 35 7.08 9.68 -11.60
N VAL A 36 6.05 9.94 -10.78
CA VAL A 36 6.20 9.98 -9.32
C VAL A 36 6.56 8.58 -8.79
N GLU A 37 7.49 8.54 -7.83
CA GLU A 37 7.88 7.29 -7.18
C GLU A 37 6.93 6.95 -6.02
N ALA A 38 6.43 5.72 -6.01
CA ALA A 38 5.87 5.14 -4.81
C ALA A 38 7.00 4.86 -3.79
N GLN A 39 6.78 5.23 -2.54
CA GLN A 39 7.78 5.11 -1.46
C GLN A 39 7.53 3.90 -0.56
N VAL A 40 6.34 3.30 -0.64
CA VAL A 40 5.95 2.15 0.17
C VAL A 40 5.00 1.25 -0.59
N LYS A 41 5.13 -0.05 -0.33
CA LYS A 41 4.26 -1.12 -0.82
C LYS A 41 3.62 -1.85 0.35
N PHE A 42 2.31 -2.00 0.28
CA PHE A 42 1.49 -2.82 1.17
C PHE A 42 0.91 -3.98 0.38
N PHE A 43 0.72 -5.13 1.02
CA PHE A 43 0.15 -6.30 0.36
C PHE A 43 -0.59 -7.21 1.33
N THR A 44 -1.59 -7.92 0.84
CA THR A 44 -2.18 -9.05 1.57
C THR A 44 -1.30 -10.29 1.42
N PRO A 45 -0.84 -10.96 2.49
CA PRO A 45 -0.01 -12.16 2.37
C PRO A 45 -0.74 -13.39 1.83
N ASP A 46 -2.07 -13.40 1.93
CA ASP A 46 -2.98 -14.50 1.62
C ASP A 46 -3.95 -14.18 0.47
N SER A 47 -3.70 -13.10 -0.27
CA SER A 47 -4.45 -12.74 -1.49
C SER A 47 -3.58 -11.92 -2.45
N ASN A 48 -4.13 -11.49 -3.58
CA ASN A 48 -3.38 -10.80 -4.63
C ASN A 48 -3.47 -9.26 -4.57
N TRP A 49 -4.00 -8.69 -3.48
CA TRP A 49 -4.12 -7.25 -3.34
C TRP A 49 -2.80 -6.59 -2.92
N ILE A 50 -2.44 -5.52 -3.62
CA ILE A 50 -1.24 -4.73 -3.41
C ILE A 50 -1.58 -3.25 -3.53
N TRP A 51 -1.03 -2.43 -2.63
CA TRP A 51 -1.15 -0.97 -2.65
C TRP A 51 0.24 -0.36 -2.64
N TYR A 52 0.43 0.68 -3.43
CA TYR A 52 1.65 1.48 -3.50
C TYR A 52 1.30 2.92 -3.21
N ALA A 53 1.97 3.57 -2.26
CA ALA A 53 1.73 4.98 -1.95
C ALA A 53 2.88 5.86 -2.42
N SER A 54 2.54 6.91 -3.16
CA SER A 54 3.45 7.99 -3.56
C SER A 54 3.19 9.28 -2.77
N GLU A 55 1.94 9.50 -2.37
CA GLU A 55 1.52 10.70 -1.65
C GLU A 55 0.73 10.37 -0.39
N PHE A 56 0.70 11.30 0.55
CA PHE A 56 -0.01 11.18 1.82
C PHE A 56 -0.46 12.56 2.33
N ASP A 57 -1.66 12.64 2.93
CA ASP A 57 -2.19 13.89 3.52
C ASP A 57 -1.51 14.27 4.84
N GLY A 58 -0.71 13.37 5.42
CA GLY A 58 -0.09 13.55 6.73
C GLY A 58 -0.94 13.02 7.89
N GLU A 59 -2.10 12.44 7.64
CA GLU A 59 -2.99 11.95 8.66
C GLU A 59 -3.46 10.51 8.37
N ASN A 60 -4.13 10.30 7.24
CA ASN A 60 -4.80 9.04 6.96
C ASN A 60 -4.84 8.65 5.49
N ILE A 61 -4.97 9.58 4.55
CA ILE A 61 -5.23 9.25 3.14
C ILE A 61 -3.93 9.21 2.33
N PHE A 62 -3.69 8.06 1.70
CA PHE A 62 -2.67 7.90 0.66
C PHE A 62 -3.26 8.12 -0.72
N PHE A 63 -2.41 8.50 -1.67
CA PHE A 63 -2.65 8.35 -3.10
C PHE A 63 -1.52 7.52 -3.73
N GLY A 64 -1.89 6.68 -4.70
CA GLY A 64 -0.94 5.91 -5.50
C GLY A 64 -1.61 4.80 -6.30
N LEU A 65 -0.89 3.70 -6.54
CA LEU A 65 -1.35 2.59 -7.37
C LEU A 65 -1.94 1.46 -6.52
N VAL A 66 -3.08 0.94 -6.93
CA VAL A 66 -3.72 -0.24 -6.36
C VAL A 66 -3.78 -1.33 -7.43
N SER A 67 -3.35 -2.53 -7.07
CA SER A 67 -3.42 -3.73 -7.92
C SER A 67 -4.18 -4.81 -7.17
N GLY A 68 -5.25 -5.32 -7.77
CA GLY A 68 -6.12 -6.34 -7.21
C GLY A 68 -6.96 -6.99 -8.30
N HIS A 69 -8.22 -6.58 -8.43
CA HIS A 69 -9.05 -6.95 -9.58
C HIS A 69 -8.65 -6.22 -10.85
N GLU A 70 -8.28 -4.96 -10.72
CA GLU A 70 -7.79 -4.08 -11.78
C GLU A 70 -6.54 -3.34 -11.28
N VAL A 71 -5.82 -2.72 -12.21
CA VAL A 71 -4.65 -1.88 -11.91
C VAL A 71 -5.05 -0.42 -12.08
N GLU A 72 -5.21 0.27 -10.96
CA GLU A 72 -5.79 1.63 -10.92
C GLU A 72 -4.93 2.59 -10.10
N LEU A 73 -5.06 3.89 -10.38
CA LEU A 73 -4.57 4.93 -9.50
C LEU A 73 -5.73 5.43 -8.65
N GLY A 74 -5.51 5.59 -7.35
CA GLY A 74 -6.56 6.04 -6.44
C GLY A 74 -6.09 6.32 -5.04
N CYS A 75 -7.03 6.82 -4.24
CA CYS A 75 -6.82 7.07 -2.83
C CYS A 75 -7.23 5.87 -1.98
N PHE A 76 -6.52 5.64 -0.88
CA PHE A 76 -6.86 4.62 0.12
C PHE A 76 -6.40 5.08 1.50
N SER A 77 -7.09 4.63 2.56
CA SER A 77 -6.80 5.09 3.92
C SER A 77 -5.88 4.15 4.69
N LEU A 78 -5.02 4.73 5.53
CA LEU A 78 -4.16 4.03 6.47
C LEU A 78 -4.99 3.25 7.50
N SER A 79 -6.06 3.86 8.02
CA SER A 79 -6.96 3.23 8.99
C SER A 79 -7.64 1.98 8.41
N GLU A 80 -8.17 2.04 7.17
CA GLU A 80 -8.83 0.88 6.58
C GLU A 80 -7.83 -0.25 6.31
N ILE A 81 -6.67 0.03 5.69
CA ILE A 81 -5.69 -1.04 5.42
C ILE A 81 -5.09 -1.61 6.73
N GLN A 82 -5.19 -0.90 7.85
CA GLN A 82 -4.82 -1.45 9.15
C GLN A 82 -5.80 -2.52 9.64
N GLU A 83 -7.08 -2.37 9.34
CA GLU A 83 -8.17 -3.23 9.79
C GLU A 83 -8.49 -4.36 8.81
N VAL A 84 -8.19 -4.19 7.52
CA VAL A 84 -8.40 -5.22 6.50
C VAL A 84 -7.73 -6.54 6.89
N ARG A 85 -8.47 -7.64 6.66
CA ARG A 85 -8.01 -9.02 6.79
C ARG A 85 -8.27 -9.75 5.48
N GLY A 86 -7.28 -10.50 5.02
CA GLY A 86 -7.41 -11.35 3.83
C GLY A 86 -8.25 -12.61 4.09
N PRO A 87 -8.42 -13.47 3.07
CA PRO A 87 -9.30 -14.64 3.12
C PRO A 87 -8.97 -15.65 4.22
N ARG A 88 -7.72 -15.69 4.70
CA ARG A 88 -7.25 -16.55 5.79
C ARG A 88 -7.15 -15.81 7.12
N GLY A 89 -7.68 -14.59 7.20
CA GLY A 89 -7.61 -13.75 8.39
C GLY A 89 -6.24 -13.08 8.60
N LEU A 90 -5.34 -13.10 7.61
CA LEU A 90 -4.05 -12.43 7.75
C LEU A 90 -4.19 -10.92 7.53
N PRO A 91 -3.49 -10.09 8.32
CA PRO A 91 -3.50 -8.64 8.14
C PRO A 91 -2.62 -8.21 6.95
N ILE A 92 -2.89 -7.05 6.35
CA ILE A 92 -2.06 -6.46 5.29
C ILE A 92 -0.64 -6.16 5.80
N GLU A 93 0.41 -6.59 5.14
CA GLU A 93 1.79 -6.29 5.53
C GLU A 93 2.39 -5.16 4.68
N ARG A 94 3.39 -4.46 5.25
CA ARG A 94 4.31 -3.63 4.47
C ARG A 94 5.51 -4.45 4.01
N ASP A 95 5.88 -4.32 2.74
CA ASP A 95 7.11 -4.86 2.17
C ASP A 95 8.34 -4.09 2.70
N LEU A 96 9.23 -4.79 3.41
CA LEU A 96 10.42 -4.20 4.05
C LEU A 96 11.58 -3.96 3.08
N HIS A 97 11.54 -4.57 1.90
CA HIS A 97 12.62 -4.52 0.91
C HIS A 97 12.20 -3.78 -0.36
N PHE A 98 10.99 -3.24 -0.40
CA PHE A 98 10.50 -2.42 -1.49
C PHE A 98 11.44 -1.24 -1.73
N LYS A 99 11.85 -1.08 -2.98
CA LYS A 99 12.63 0.07 -3.45
C LYS A 99 11.67 1.04 -4.13
N ALA A 100 11.90 2.33 -3.92
CA ALA A 100 11.15 3.37 -4.61
C ALA A 100 11.15 3.09 -6.12
N THR A 101 9.97 3.13 -6.72
CA THR A 101 9.72 2.74 -8.11
C THR A 101 8.61 3.64 -8.65
N THR A 102 8.69 4.06 -9.91
CA THR A 102 7.70 4.97 -10.48
C THR A 102 6.33 4.30 -10.61
N LEU A 103 5.25 5.09 -10.49
CA LEU A 103 3.90 4.59 -10.74
C LEU A 103 3.76 4.03 -12.16
N GLN A 104 4.49 4.60 -13.13
CA GLN A 104 4.56 4.08 -14.51
C GLN A 104 5.12 2.66 -14.57
N GLU A 105 6.28 2.42 -13.97
CA GLU A 105 6.93 1.09 -13.97
C GLU A 105 6.07 0.05 -13.24
N LEU A 106 5.48 0.44 -12.11
CA LEU A 106 4.57 -0.44 -11.34
C LEU A 106 3.32 -0.79 -12.15
N GLN A 107 2.74 0.17 -12.85
CA GLN A 107 1.56 -0.05 -13.69
C GLN A 107 1.88 -1.00 -14.85
N GLU A 108 3.02 -0.82 -15.50
CA GLU A 108 3.47 -1.71 -16.59
C GLU A 108 3.75 -3.12 -16.08
N GLN A 109 4.38 -3.26 -14.90
CA GLN A 109 4.62 -4.54 -14.27
C GLN A 109 3.30 -5.30 -14.07
N HIS A 110 2.33 -4.71 -13.35
CA HIS A 110 1.07 -5.38 -13.03
C HIS A 110 0.16 -5.64 -14.24
N ARG A 111 0.33 -4.91 -15.35
CA ARG A 111 -0.38 -5.20 -16.61
C ARG A 111 0.20 -6.37 -17.40
N ARG A 112 1.49 -6.70 -17.20
CA ARG A 112 2.13 -7.85 -17.87
C ARG A 112 1.89 -9.16 -17.14
N ASP A 113 1.70 -9.09 -15.84
CA ASP A 113 1.48 -10.23 -14.96
C ASP A 113 -0.01 -10.68 -14.88
N GLY A 114 -0.93 -9.95 -15.53
CA GLY A 114 -2.36 -10.28 -15.64
C GLY A 114 -2.74 -10.88 -16.97
#